data_AF-A0AAW1WVL9-F1
#
_entry.id   AF-A0AAW1WVL9-F1
#
_cell.length_a   1.000
_cell.length_b   1.000
_cell.length_c   1.000
_cell.angle_alpha   90.00
_cell.angle_beta   90.00
_cell.angle_gamma   90.00
#
_symmetry.space_group_name_H-M   'P 1'
#
loop_
_entity.id
_entity.type
_entity.pdbx_description
1 polymer ?
#
loop_
_entity_poly.entity_id
_entity_poly.type
_entity_poly.pdbx_seq_one_letter_code
_entity_poly.pdbx_strand_id
1 'polypeptide(L)'
;MLDFPAVALILLLTLCLCHSTKESSTLNLIMTVFHVMFFGFIIIAGFCIGSTNNLVKPKGLAPFGVRGVLDGAAIVYFSYIGYDSASTMAEEIQNPSQSLPIGIIGSVVITSTLYCLMSLSLCLMVPYNKISEKVSFSGAFKHIGWNWASNVVGAGASLGIVASLLVAMLGQARYLCVIGRARLVPSWLAKVHPSTGTPLNATLFLGLCTASIALFTDLEIVIEMISIGTLLVFYLVANALIYRRYVIITNNPPFQTLLFLFLLTSSAIGFSMSWKFNQQRWGLPLFGMSTVTTIAFFNYTVPCLSHPTGWSMPFMPWPAALSIFLNVFLMTTLKRFSFERFAIWSCFITMFYLLYGVHSTYKAEERESAGDDEVNPSSAVQQTKLDIQVL
;
A
#
# COMPACT_ATOMS: atom_id res chain seq x y z
N MET A 1 -13.90 21.72 1.70
CA MET A 1 -13.83 22.69 2.82
C MET A 1 -12.41 22.62 3.37
N LEU A 2 -11.77 23.74 3.71
CA LEU A 2 -10.38 23.74 4.20
C LEU A 2 -10.28 23.01 5.56
N ASP A 3 -9.52 21.92 5.63
CA ASP A 3 -9.36 21.08 6.83
C ASP A 3 -8.17 21.54 7.68
N PHE A 4 -8.34 22.67 8.39
CA PHE A 4 -7.31 23.20 9.27
C PHE A 4 -6.89 22.26 10.41
N PRO A 5 -7.81 21.48 11.04
CA PRO A 5 -7.42 20.48 12.03
C PRO A 5 -6.46 19.42 11.49
N ALA A 6 -6.71 18.89 10.28
CA ALA A 6 -5.81 17.94 9.65
C ALA A 6 -4.41 18.53 9.41
N VAL A 7 -4.34 19.77 8.93
CA VAL A 7 -3.07 20.49 8.73
C VAL A 7 -2.30 20.66 10.03
N ALA A 8 -2.97 21.12 11.09
CA ALA A 8 -2.34 21.29 12.40
C ALA A 8 -1.78 19.97 12.94
N LEU A 9 -2.53 18.87 12.79
CA LEU A 9 -2.09 17.54 13.17
C LEU A 9 -0.86 17.08 12.37
N ILE A 10 -0.87 17.25 11.04
CA ILE A 10 0.26 16.88 10.17
C ILE A 10 1.51 17.67 10.55
N LEU A 11 1.40 18.98 10.77
CA LEU A 11 2.53 19.81 11.18
C LEU A 11 3.06 19.43 12.56
N LEU A 12 2.18 19.15 13.53
CA LEU A 12 2.56 18.68 14.86
C LEU A 12 3.32 17.35 14.80
N LEU A 13 2.81 16.39 14.02
CA LEU A 13 3.49 15.10 13.83
C LEU A 13 4.82 15.28 13.09
N THR A 14 4.89 16.18 12.10
CA THR A 14 6.14 16.53 11.42
C THR A 14 7.19 17.02 12.42
N LEU A 15 6.82 17.94 13.31
CA LEU A 15 7.72 18.45 14.35
C LEU A 15 8.14 17.38 15.35
N CYS A 16 7.23 16.49 15.74
CA CYS A 16 7.54 15.35 16.61
C CYS A 16 8.58 14.41 15.96
N LEU A 17 8.41 14.10 14.68
CA LEU A 17 9.33 13.25 13.91
C LEU A 17 10.70 13.88 13.69
N CYS A 18 10.77 15.21 13.66
CA CYS A 18 12.04 15.93 13.56
C CYS A 18 12.91 15.74 14.82
N HIS A 19 12.29 15.57 16.00
CA HIS A 19 13.00 15.49 17.28
C HIS A 19 13.66 14.12 17.53
N SER A 20 12.95 13.00 17.31
CA SER A 20 13.52 11.66 17.52
C SER A 20 12.78 10.55 16.78
N THR A 21 13.46 9.87 15.85
CA THR A 21 12.94 8.66 15.16
C THR A 21 13.01 7.41 16.04
N LYS A 22 14.03 7.30 16.90
CA LYS A 22 14.22 6.13 17.77
C LYS A 22 13.11 5.99 18.81
N GLU A 23 12.71 7.10 19.42
CA GLU A 23 11.56 7.14 20.33
C GLU A 23 10.25 6.87 19.57
N SER A 24 10.13 7.39 18.35
CA SER A 24 8.95 7.19 17.50
C SER A 24 8.71 5.72 17.14
N SER A 25 9.76 4.92 16.92
CA SER A 25 9.62 3.47 16.65
C SER A 25 9.11 2.69 17.87
N THR A 26 9.57 3.04 19.09
CA THR A 26 9.08 2.42 20.33
C THR A 26 7.62 2.79 20.59
N LEU A 27 7.27 4.06 20.36
CA LEU A 27 5.88 4.52 20.43
C LEU A 27 4.99 3.78 19.42
N ASN A 28 5.50 3.51 18.21
CA ASN A 28 4.75 2.75 17.21
C ASN A 28 4.39 1.33 17.70
N LEU A 29 5.35 0.63 18.32
CA LEU A 29 5.09 -0.71 18.86
C LEU A 29 4.02 -0.69 19.96
N ILE A 30 4.14 0.27 20.90
CA ILE A 30 3.17 0.45 21.99
C ILE A 30 1.78 0.77 21.42
N MET A 31 1.71 1.69 20.46
CA MET A 31 0.47 2.03 19.79
C MET A 31 -0.13 0.81 19.09
N THR A 32 0.66 0.04 18.34
CA THR A 32 0.18 -1.15 17.64
C THR A 32 -0.43 -2.17 18.60
N VAL A 33 0.24 -2.46 19.73
CA VAL A 33 -0.29 -3.37 20.77
C VAL A 33 -1.61 -2.82 21.33
N PHE A 34 -1.68 -1.53 21.62
CA PHE A 34 -2.91 -0.87 22.05
C PHE A 34 -4.04 -0.99 21.02
N HIS A 35 -3.75 -0.84 19.72
CA HIS A 35 -4.74 -0.97 18.66
C HIS A 35 -5.30 -2.37 18.54
N VAL A 36 -4.44 -3.38 18.60
CA VAL A 36 -4.88 -4.77 18.54
C VAL A 36 -5.77 -5.11 19.73
N MET A 37 -5.42 -4.65 20.94
CA MET A 37 -6.28 -4.79 22.12
C MET A 37 -7.61 -4.03 21.96
N PHE A 38 -7.56 -2.82 21.39
CA PHE A 38 -8.73 -1.99 21.15
C PHE A 38 -9.69 -2.61 20.11
N PHE A 39 -9.17 -3.20 19.03
CA PHE A 39 -9.97 -3.98 18.09
C PHE A 39 -10.59 -5.21 18.76
N GLY A 40 -9.82 -5.91 19.62
CA GLY A 40 -10.34 -6.99 20.45
C GLY A 40 -11.53 -6.55 21.32
N PHE A 41 -11.45 -5.37 21.95
CA PHE A 41 -12.55 -4.78 22.71
C PHE A 41 -13.79 -4.53 21.85
N ILE A 42 -13.64 -3.92 20.67
CA ILE A 42 -14.77 -3.66 19.76
C ILE A 42 -15.45 -4.96 19.35
N ILE A 43 -14.65 -5.97 18.98
CA ILE A 43 -15.13 -7.29 18.56
C ILE A 43 -15.94 -7.91 19.71
N ILE A 44 -15.34 -8.06 20.90
CA ILE A 44 -16.01 -8.69 22.05
C ILE A 44 -17.31 -7.94 22.39
N ALA A 45 -17.25 -6.62 22.51
CA ALA A 45 -18.42 -5.81 22.85
C ALA A 45 -19.54 -5.94 21.80
N GLY A 46 -19.21 -5.93 20.51
CA GLY A 46 -20.22 -6.08 19.47
C GLY A 46 -20.79 -7.49 19.35
N PHE A 47 -20.03 -8.54 19.66
CA PHE A 47 -20.58 -9.90 19.78
C PHE A 47 -21.47 -10.08 21.02
N CYS A 48 -21.13 -9.46 22.15
CA CYS A 48 -21.95 -9.53 23.36
C CYS A 48 -23.28 -8.79 23.25
N ILE A 49 -23.30 -7.66 22.53
CA ILE A 49 -24.48 -6.80 22.40
C ILE A 49 -25.30 -7.14 21.14
N GLY A 50 -24.61 -7.57 20.08
CA GLY A 50 -25.21 -7.77 18.76
C GLY A 50 -26.16 -8.96 18.71
N SER A 51 -27.17 -8.87 17.84
CA SER A 51 -28.17 -9.91 17.64
C SER A 51 -27.94 -10.62 16.31
N THR A 52 -27.92 -11.95 16.33
CA THR A 52 -27.83 -12.78 15.11
C THR A 52 -29.00 -12.55 14.15
N ASN A 53 -30.12 -12.02 14.64
CA ASN A 53 -31.26 -11.64 13.81
C ASN A 53 -30.91 -10.55 12.77
N ASN A 54 -29.95 -9.67 13.09
CA ASN A 54 -29.51 -8.60 12.19
C ASN A 54 -28.73 -9.13 10.97
N LEU A 55 -28.19 -10.36 11.04
CA LEU A 55 -27.53 -11.03 9.91
C LEU A 55 -28.54 -11.65 8.93
N VAL A 56 -29.73 -12.02 9.42
CA VAL A 56 -30.73 -12.75 8.64
C VAL A 56 -31.80 -11.81 8.07
N LYS A 57 -32.24 -10.82 8.85
CA LYS A 57 -33.27 -9.85 8.43
C LYS A 57 -32.60 -8.54 8.02
N PRO A 58 -32.99 -7.90 6.90
CA PRO A 58 -34.15 -8.17 6.05
C PRO A 58 -33.96 -9.13 4.85
N LYS A 59 -32.73 -9.37 4.35
CA LYS A 59 -32.49 -10.11 3.09
C LYS A 59 -31.38 -11.17 3.18
N GLY A 60 -31.04 -11.62 4.39
CA GLY A 60 -29.96 -12.58 4.63
C GLY A 60 -28.56 -11.98 4.53
N LEU A 61 -27.57 -12.87 4.50
CA LEU A 61 -26.13 -12.54 4.58
C LEU A 61 -25.57 -11.86 3.31
N ALA A 62 -26.17 -12.14 2.15
CA ALA A 62 -25.74 -11.59 0.86
C ALA A 62 -26.93 -10.92 0.13
N PRO A 63 -27.43 -9.78 0.64
CA PRO A 63 -28.65 -9.14 0.11
C PRO A 63 -28.51 -8.64 -1.33
N PHE A 64 -27.26 -8.42 -1.77
CA PHE A 64 -26.90 -7.97 -3.12
C PHE A 64 -26.28 -9.10 -3.98
N GLY A 65 -26.38 -10.35 -3.52
CA GLY A 65 -25.79 -11.51 -4.17
C GLY A 65 -24.27 -11.44 -4.33
N VAL A 66 -23.72 -12.30 -5.18
CA VAL A 66 -22.27 -12.39 -5.43
C VAL A 66 -21.69 -11.09 -5.98
N ARG A 67 -22.49 -10.35 -6.77
CA ARG A 67 -22.07 -9.06 -7.34
C ARG A 67 -21.78 -8.03 -6.26
N GLY A 68 -22.67 -7.85 -5.29
CA GLY A 68 -22.43 -6.91 -4.20
C GLY A 68 -21.28 -7.33 -3.27
N VAL A 69 -21.04 -8.64 -3.12
CA VAL A 69 -19.86 -9.13 -2.38
C VAL A 69 -18.57 -8.75 -3.10
N LEU A 70 -18.50 -8.95 -4.42
CA LEU A 70 -17.32 -8.60 -5.22
C LEU A 70 -17.11 -7.08 -5.32
N ASP A 71 -18.18 -6.31 -5.52
CA ASP A 71 -18.12 -4.85 -5.55
C ASP A 71 -17.70 -4.28 -4.17
N GLY A 72 -18.20 -4.86 -3.07
CA GLY A 72 -17.78 -4.50 -1.71
C GLY A 72 -16.32 -4.89 -1.41
N ALA A 73 -15.86 -6.05 -1.87
CA ALA A 73 -14.46 -6.46 -1.73
C ALA A 73 -13.49 -5.49 -2.42
N ALA A 74 -13.88 -4.95 -3.58
CA ALA A 74 -13.10 -3.92 -4.28
C ALA A 74 -12.95 -2.63 -3.48
N ILE A 75 -13.98 -2.23 -2.71
CA ILE A 75 -13.93 -1.05 -1.85
C ILE A 75 -13.09 -1.32 -0.59
N VAL A 76 -13.28 -2.48 0.06
CA VAL A 76 -12.57 -2.83 1.30
C VAL A 76 -11.08 -3.10 1.06
N TYR A 77 -10.68 -3.46 -0.17
CA TYR A 77 -9.28 -3.59 -0.57
C TYR A 77 -8.43 -2.37 -0.17
N PHE A 78 -8.98 -1.15 -0.26
CA PHE A 78 -8.25 0.06 0.13
C PHE A 78 -7.82 0.08 1.59
N SER A 79 -8.56 -0.58 2.48
CA SER A 79 -8.20 -0.69 3.89
C SER A 79 -6.97 -1.58 4.13
N TYR A 80 -6.55 -2.36 3.13
CA TYR A 80 -5.35 -3.21 3.22
C TYR A 80 -4.07 -2.53 2.76
N ILE A 81 -4.15 -1.31 2.22
CA ILE A 81 -2.95 -0.57 1.80
C ILE A 81 -2.07 -0.30 3.02
N GLY A 82 -0.78 -0.61 2.92
CA GLY A 82 0.21 -0.36 3.97
C GLY A 82 1.10 -1.55 4.32
N TYR A 83 0.74 -2.79 3.97
CA TYR A 83 1.60 -3.96 4.24
C TYR A 83 2.95 -3.90 3.51
N ASP A 84 2.99 -3.19 2.38
CA ASP A 84 4.16 -2.95 1.54
C ASP A 84 5.17 -2.01 2.20
N SER A 85 4.73 -1.18 3.14
CA SER A 85 5.61 -0.32 3.94
C SER A 85 6.67 -1.12 4.71
N ALA A 86 6.38 -2.37 5.11
CA ALA A 86 7.34 -3.24 5.79
C ALA A 86 8.61 -3.48 4.97
N SER A 87 8.49 -3.49 3.63
CA SER A 87 9.65 -3.65 2.74
C SER A 87 10.59 -2.45 2.72
N THR A 88 10.10 -1.26 3.11
CA THR A 88 10.93 -0.05 3.19
C THR A 88 11.92 -0.08 4.34
N MET A 89 11.69 -0.97 5.33
CA MET A 89 12.57 -1.17 6.48
C MET A 89 13.43 -2.43 6.36
N ALA A 90 13.59 -2.97 5.14
CA ALA A 90 14.39 -4.17 4.90
C ALA A 90 15.83 -4.04 5.43
N GLU A 91 16.40 -2.83 5.42
CA GLU A 91 17.75 -2.52 5.94
C GLU A 91 17.85 -2.65 7.48
N GLU A 92 16.74 -2.55 8.20
CA GLU A 92 16.71 -2.61 9.68
C GLU A 92 16.33 -4.00 10.21
N ILE A 93 15.99 -4.94 9.32
CA ILE A 93 15.49 -6.27 9.66
C ILE A 93 16.65 -7.28 9.68
N GLN A 94 16.82 -7.97 10.81
CA GLN A 94 17.71 -9.13 10.88
C GLN A 94 17.18 -10.26 9.98
N ASN A 95 18.03 -10.77 9.10
CA ASN A 95 17.69 -11.80 8.10
C ASN A 95 16.47 -11.41 7.21
N PRO A 96 16.58 -10.37 6.38
CA PRO A 96 15.45 -9.83 5.64
C PRO A 96 14.84 -10.85 4.66
N SER A 97 15.63 -11.79 4.15
CA SER A 97 15.17 -12.84 3.21
C SER A 97 14.10 -13.77 3.77
N GLN A 98 14.02 -13.94 5.09
CA GLN A 98 13.02 -14.78 5.76
C GLN A 98 12.02 -13.94 6.57
N SER A 99 12.51 -12.96 7.32
CA SER A 99 11.70 -12.14 8.22
C SER A 99 10.71 -11.25 7.47
N LEU A 100 11.08 -10.71 6.30
CA LEU A 100 10.22 -9.80 5.54
C LEU A 100 9.00 -10.51 4.93
N PRO A 101 9.13 -11.67 4.24
CA PRO A 101 7.97 -12.43 3.78
C PRO A 101 7.03 -12.85 4.92
N ILE A 102 7.58 -13.32 6.04
CA ILE A 102 6.78 -13.74 7.21
C ILE A 102 6.04 -12.56 7.81
N GLY A 103 6.69 -11.40 7.93
CA GLY A 103 6.09 -10.17 8.44
C GLY A 103 4.95 -9.65 7.56
N ILE A 104 5.15 -9.63 6.24
CA ILE A 104 4.11 -9.16 5.29
C ILE A 104 2.91 -10.12 5.30
N ILE A 105 3.13 -11.43 5.12
CA ILE A 105 2.03 -12.40 5.08
C ILE A 105 1.32 -12.47 6.43
N GLY A 106 2.07 -12.52 7.53
CA GLY A 106 1.53 -12.57 8.89
C GLY A 106 0.68 -11.35 9.22
N SER A 107 1.17 -10.13 8.92
CA SER A 107 0.42 -8.90 9.17
C SER A 107 -0.87 -8.83 8.36
N VAL A 108 -0.85 -9.22 7.08
CA VAL A 108 -2.05 -9.27 6.23
C VAL A 108 -3.06 -10.28 6.78
N VAL A 109 -2.65 -11.50 7.14
CA VAL A 109 -3.58 -12.53 7.67
C VAL A 109 -4.21 -12.11 8.99
N ILE A 110 -3.42 -11.54 9.91
CA ILE A 110 -3.94 -11.02 11.20
C ILE A 110 -4.93 -9.89 10.94
N THR A 111 -4.57 -8.92 10.10
CA THR A 111 -5.43 -7.78 9.77
C THR A 111 -6.71 -8.22 9.08
N SER A 112 -6.64 -9.17 8.13
CA SER A 112 -7.82 -9.74 7.48
C SER A 112 -8.76 -10.37 8.48
N THR A 113 -8.23 -11.15 9.42
CA THR A 113 -9.03 -11.79 10.46
C THR A 113 -9.73 -10.74 11.33
N LEU A 114 -9.00 -9.71 11.78
CA LEU A 114 -9.56 -8.63 12.58
C LEU A 114 -10.63 -7.83 11.81
N TYR A 115 -10.39 -7.51 10.54
CA TYR A 115 -11.36 -6.79 9.70
C TYR A 115 -12.64 -7.60 9.46
N CYS A 116 -12.51 -8.90 9.18
CA CYS A 116 -13.67 -9.79 9.06
C CYS A 116 -14.47 -9.87 10.36
N LEU A 117 -13.81 -10.02 11.51
CA LEU A 117 -14.46 -10.06 12.82
C LEU A 117 -15.11 -8.73 13.19
N MET A 118 -14.46 -7.61 12.91
CA MET A 118 -15.02 -6.28 13.12
C MET A 118 -16.23 -6.00 12.21
N SER A 119 -16.16 -6.38 10.94
CA SER A 119 -17.29 -6.25 10.00
C SER A 119 -18.48 -7.10 10.45
N LEU A 120 -18.23 -8.35 10.86
CA LEU A 120 -19.25 -9.22 11.43
C LEU A 120 -19.86 -8.64 12.71
N SER A 121 -19.03 -8.12 13.61
CA SER A 121 -19.44 -7.43 14.83
C SER A 121 -20.35 -6.22 14.53
N LEU A 122 -20.00 -5.40 13.53
CA LEU A 122 -20.82 -4.26 13.12
C LEU A 122 -22.20 -4.70 12.59
N CYS A 123 -22.23 -5.73 11.74
CA CYS A 123 -23.47 -6.30 11.19
C CYS A 123 -24.35 -6.97 12.25
N LEU A 124 -23.75 -7.48 13.34
CA LEU A 124 -24.50 -7.98 14.49
C LEU A 124 -25.13 -6.85 15.31
N MET A 125 -24.45 -5.71 15.44
CA MET A 125 -24.91 -4.55 16.19
C MET A 125 -26.02 -3.78 15.47
N VAL A 126 -25.84 -3.50 14.18
CA VAL A 126 -26.76 -2.68 13.38
C VAL A 126 -27.07 -3.40 12.07
N PRO A 127 -28.35 -3.55 11.68
CA PRO A 127 -28.70 -4.18 10.42
C PRO A 127 -28.13 -3.38 9.24
N TYR A 128 -27.69 -4.08 8.19
CA TYR A 128 -26.92 -3.48 7.09
C TYR A 128 -27.61 -2.29 6.40
N ASN A 129 -28.95 -2.24 6.41
CA ASN A 129 -29.74 -1.17 5.80
C ASN A 129 -29.75 0.14 6.60
N LYS A 130 -29.29 0.11 7.86
CA LYS A 130 -29.18 1.28 8.74
C LYS A 130 -27.73 1.73 8.95
N ILE A 131 -26.76 0.98 8.44
CA ILE A 131 -25.37 1.39 8.43
C ILE A 131 -25.23 2.47 7.35
N SER A 132 -25.05 3.73 7.75
CA SER A 132 -24.78 4.79 6.80
C SER A 132 -23.29 4.82 6.44
N GLU A 133 -22.96 5.31 5.25
CA GLU A 133 -21.56 5.44 4.77
C GLU A 133 -20.66 6.28 5.68
N LYS A 134 -21.24 7.13 6.55
CA LYS A 134 -20.49 8.04 7.43
C LYS A 134 -20.53 7.64 8.92
N VAL A 135 -21.22 6.54 9.27
CA VAL A 135 -21.30 6.09 10.67
C VAL A 135 -20.05 5.29 11.03
N SER A 136 -19.27 5.83 11.96
CA SER A 136 -18.16 5.11 12.59
C SER A 136 -18.66 4.06 13.58
N PHE A 137 -17.79 3.13 13.99
CA PHE A 137 -18.10 2.17 15.07
C PHE A 137 -18.63 2.87 16.34
N SER A 138 -18.13 4.06 16.65
CA SER A 138 -18.63 4.90 17.75
C SER A 138 -20.12 5.22 17.59
N GLY A 139 -20.57 5.55 16.38
CA GLY A 139 -21.98 5.80 16.08
C GLY A 139 -22.86 4.55 16.20
N ALA A 140 -22.33 3.37 15.87
CA ALA A 140 -23.04 2.11 16.06
C ALA A 140 -23.32 1.81 17.55
N PHE A 141 -22.33 2.00 18.44
CA PHE A 141 -22.53 1.88 19.89
C PHE A 141 -23.54 2.91 20.44
N LYS A 142 -23.53 4.12 19.88
CA LYS A 142 -24.48 5.18 20.26
C LYS A 142 -25.92 4.81 19.89
N HIS A 143 -26.13 4.21 18.73
CA HIS A 143 -27.46 3.77 18.28
C HIS A 143 -28.06 2.69 19.20
N ILE A 144 -27.24 1.90 19.89
CA ILE A 144 -27.69 0.87 20.84
C ILE A 144 -27.84 1.44 22.27
N GLY A 145 -27.50 2.71 22.50
CA GLY A 145 -27.59 3.36 23.80
C GLY A 145 -26.36 3.20 24.70
N TRP A 146 -25.28 2.59 24.20
CA TRP A 146 -24.02 2.42 24.93
C TRP A 146 -23.10 3.65 24.75
N ASN A 147 -23.51 4.78 25.32
CA ASN A 147 -22.80 6.07 25.16
C ASN A 147 -21.35 6.04 25.70
N TRP A 148 -21.10 5.32 26.80
CA TRP A 148 -19.75 5.20 27.36
C TRP A 148 -18.80 4.50 26.37
N ALA A 149 -19.24 3.39 25.78
CA ALA A 149 -18.47 2.64 24.80
C ALA A 149 -18.33 3.44 23.49
N SER A 150 -19.36 4.19 23.10
CA SER A 150 -19.29 5.12 21.95
C SER A 150 -18.15 6.14 22.11
N ASN A 151 -18.00 6.73 23.30
CA ASN A 151 -16.95 7.71 23.57
C ASN A 151 -15.56 7.08 23.59
N VAL A 152 -15.41 5.92 24.25
CA VAL A 152 -14.15 5.17 24.27
C VAL A 152 -13.74 4.74 22.86
N VAL A 153 -14.69 4.24 22.07
CA VAL A 153 -14.44 3.81 20.69
C VAL A 153 -14.12 5.00 19.79
N GLY A 154 -14.78 6.15 19.99
CA GLY A 154 -14.48 7.39 19.27
C GLY A 154 -13.07 7.89 19.55
N ALA A 155 -12.66 7.92 20.82
CA ALA A 155 -11.33 8.36 21.24
C ALA A 155 -10.22 7.37 20.83
N GLY A 156 -10.48 6.06 20.93
CA GLY A 156 -9.53 5.04 20.49
C GLY A 156 -9.33 5.06 18.97
N ALA A 157 -10.40 5.25 18.20
CA ALA A 157 -10.33 5.38 16.75
C ALA A 157 -9.54 6.64 16.32
N SER A 158 -9.73 7.79 16.99
CA SER A 158 -8.98 9.01 16.67
C SER A 158 -7.51 8.87 17.02
N LEU A 159 -7.18 8.33 18.20
CA LEU A 159 -5.79 8.03 18.57
C LEU A 159 -5.15 7.09 17.54
N GLY A 160 -5.93 6.14 17.02
CA GLY A 160 -5.39 5.19 16.07
C GLY A 160 -5.11 5.72 14.67
N ILE A 161 -5.92 6.68 14.22
CA ILE A 161 -5.64 7.44 13.00
C ILE A 161 -4.33 8.24 13.17
N VAL A 162 -4.12 8.88 14.33
CA VAL A 162 -2.89 9.62 14.63
C VAL A 162 -1.67 8.70 14.60
N ALA A 163 -1.76 7.53 15.22
CA ALA A 163 -0.67 6.55 15.21
C ALA A 163 -0.35 6.04 13.79
N SER A 164 -1.38 5.71 13.00
CA SER A 164 -1.21 5.27 11.61
C SER A 164 -0.55 6.35 10.74
N LEU A 165 -0.93 7.62 10.95
CA LEU A 165 -0.36 8.78 10.26
C LEU A 165 1.13 8.96 10.62
N LEU A 166 1.50 8.78 11.89
CA LEU A 166 2.89 8.83 12.35
C LEU A 166 3.77 7.80 11.61
N VAL A 167 3.29 6.56 11.48
CA VAL A 167 4.01 5.48 10.77
C VAL A 167 4.16 5.77 9.28
N ALA A 168 3.10 6.26 8.64
CA ALA A 168 3.13 6.61 7.22
C ALA A 168 4.17 7.71 6.95
N MET A 169 4.22 8.75 7.78
CA MET A 169 5.18 9.85 7.65
C MET A 169 6.62 9.42 7.92
N LEU A 170 6.84 8.50 8.87
CA LEU A 170 8.15 7.88 9.10
C LEU A 170 8.68 7.15 7.86
N GLY A 171 7.85 6.31 7.24
CA GLY A 171 8.22 5.54 6.04
C GLY A 171 8.51 6.45 4.84
N GLN A 172 7.69 7.49 4.64
CA GLN A 172 7.79 8.39 3.49
C GLN A 172 9.11 9.17 3.47
N ALA A 173 9.59 9.64 4.63
CA ALA A 173 10.85 10.37 4.72
C ALA A 173 12.07 9.50 4.36
N ARG A 174 12.08 8.24 4.81
CA ARG A 174 13.15 7.28 4.47
C ARG A 174 13.17 6.97 2.98
N TYR A 175 11.99 6.77 2.38
CA TYR A 175 11.86 6.53 0.95
C TYR A 175 12.44 7.70 0.14
N LEU A 176 12.14 8.94 0.53
CA LEU A 176 12.68 10.12 -0.15
C LEU A 176 14.20 10.26 0.03
N CYS A 177 14.77 9.86 1.17
CA CYS A 177 16.22 9.82 1.33
C CYS A 177 16.89 8.81 0.39
N VAL A 178 16.32 7.63 0.20
CA VAL A 178 16.85 6.64 -0.75
C VAL A 178 16.82 7.19 -2.18
N ILE A 179 15.71 7.82 -2.59
CA ILE A 179 15.60 8.49 -3.90
C ILE A 179 16.61 9.64 -4.04
N GLY A 180 16.83 10.40 -2.96
CA GLY A 180 17.81 11.49 -2.94
C GLY A 180 19.25 11.00 -3.01
N ARG A 181 19.56 9.86 -2.39
CA ARG A 181 20.88 9.19 -2.51
C ARG A 181 21.12 8.73 -3.94
N ALA A 182 20.09 8.24 -4.62
CA ALA A 182 20.11 7.94 -6.06
C ALA A 182 20.13 9.19 -6.96
N ARG A 183 20.22 10.40 -6.39
CA ARG A 183 20.24 11.70 -7.09
C ARG A 183 19.05 11.98 -8.02
N LEU A 184 17.97 11.21 -7.91
CA LEU A 184 16.74 11.43 -8.67
C LEU A 184 15.95 12.66 -8.18
N VAL A 185 16.17 13.05 -6.93
CA VAL A 185 15.70 14.30 -6.33
C VAL A 185 16.89 15.06 -5.74
N PRO A 186 16.74 16.35 -5.42
CA PRO A 186 17.83 17.13 -4.84
C PRO A 186 18.52 16.47 -3.65
N SER A 187 19.86 16.40 -3.71
CA SER A 187 20.69 15.69 -2.73
C SER A 187 20.58 16.22 -1.29
N TRP A 188 20.09 17.45 -1.11
CA TRP A 188 19.81 18.00 0.23
C TRP A 188 18.71 17.23 0.97
N LEU A 189 17.80 16.55 0.26
CA LEU A 189 16.76 15.68 0.83
C LEU A 189 17.32 14.35 1.35
N ALA A 190 18.52 13.95 0.90
CA ALA A 190 19.19 12.74 1.39
C ALA A 190 20.02 12.98 2.67
N LYS A 191 20.20 14.24 3.09
CA LYS A 191 21.00 14.57 4.28
C LYS A 191 20.25 14.17 5.56
N VAL A 192 20.93 13.39 6.39
CA VAL A 192 20.45 12.95 7.70
C VAL A 192 21.17 13.76 8.78
N HIS A 193 20.45 14.17 9.83
CA HIS A 193 21.02 14.95 10.92
C HIS A 193 21.96 14.09 11.79
N PRO A 194 23.21 14.54 12.06
CA PRO A 194 24.26 13.70 12.65
C PRO A 194 24.02 13.31 14.11
N SER A 195 23.29 14.11 14.89
CA SER A 195 23.04 13.83 16.32
C SER A 195 21.81 12.93 16.54
N THR A 196 20.77 13.09 15.71
CA THR A 196 19.48 12.41 15.88
C THR A 196 19.27 11.23 14.93
N GLY A 197 20.10 11.12 13.88
CA GLY A 197 19.91 10.11 12.82
C GLY A 197 18.61 10.30 12.04
N THR A 198 17.97 11.48 12.13
CA THR A 198 16.66 11.75 11.52
C THR A 198 16.82 12.47 10.16
N PRO A 199 16.04 12.09 9.13
CA PRO A 199 16.06 12.76 7.82
C PRO A 199 15.26 14.09 7.84
N LEU A 200 15.74 15.06 8.61
CA LEU A 200 15.03 16.31 8.92
C LEU A 200 14.50 17.04 7.67
N ASN A 201 15.35 17.17 6.65
CA ASN A 201 15.02 17.88 5.41
C ASN A 201 13.90 17.19 4.63
N ALA A 202 13.95 15.86 4.52
CA ALA A 202 12.92 15.08 3.85
C ALA A 202 11.59 15.14 4.64
N THR A 203 11.65 14.99 5.96
CA THR A 203 10.47 15.04 6.84
C THR A 203 9.76 16.39 6.75
N LEU A 204 10.49 17.50 6.84
CA LEU A 204 9.90 18.85 6.76
C LEU A 204 9.30 19.11 5.37
N PHE A 205 10.04 18.78 4.31
CA PHE A 205 9.56 19.00 2.94
C PHE A 205 8.28 18.20 2.66
N LEU A 206 8.28 16.90 2.97
CA LEU A 206 7.12 16.04 2.78
C LEU A 206 5.97 16.41 3.70
N GLY A 207 6.24 16.77 4.96
CA GLY A 207 5.22 17.24 5.90
C GLY A 207 4.49 18.48 5.39
N LEU A 208 5.23 19.45 4.83
CA LEU A 208 4.66 20.65 4.21
C LEU A 208 3.86 20.33 2.94
N CYS A 209 4.37 19.43 2.09
CA CYS A 209 3.63 18.98 0.91
C CYS A 209 2.33 18.26 1.28
N THR A 210 2.37 17.35 2.26
CA THR A 210 1.21 16.60 2.76
C THR A 210 0.20 17.53 3.41
N ALA A 211 0.65 18.50 4.22
CA ALA A 211 -0.21 19.53 4.79
C ALA A 211 -0.89 20.38 3.71
N SER A 212 -0.17 20.75 2.64
CA SER A 212 -0.74 21.50 1.52
C SER A 212 -1.79 20.68 0.76
N ILE A 213 -1.52 19.40 0.49
CA ILE A 213 -2.48 18.50 -0.15
C ILE A 213 -3.72 18.32 0.71
N ALA A 214 -3.56 18.10 2.02
CA ALA A 214 -4.67 17.96 2.96
C ALA A 214 -5.53 19.23 3.08
N LEU A 215 -4.91 20.42 2.93
CA LEU A 215 -5.62 21.69 2.99
C LEU A 215 -6.52 21.92 1.76
N PHE A 216 -6.01 21.60 0.56
CA PHE A 216 -6.66 21.97 -0.71
C PHE A 216 -7.44 20.84 -1.39
N THR A 217 -7.33 19.59 -0.92
CA THR A 217 -7.86 18.42 -1.61
C THR A 217 -8.85 17.67 -0.73
N ASP A 218 -10.03 17.37 -1.28
CA ASP A 218 -11.02 16.55 -0.58
C ASP A 218 -10.57 15.09 -0.45
N LEU A 219 -10.90 14.45 0.67
CA LEU A 219 -10.49 13.07 1.00
C LEU A 219 -10.81 12.06 -0.11
N GLU A 220 -11.99 12.16 -0.73
CA GLU A 220 -12.42 11.24 -1.79
C GLU A 220 -11.48 11.31 -3.00
N ILE A 221 -11.03 12.52 -3.37
CA ILE A 221 -10.09 12.72 -4.47
C ILE A 221 -8.72 12.10 -4.14
N VAL A 222 -8.26 12.28 -2.89
CA VAL A 222 -6.99 11.72 -2.41
C VAL A 222 -7.05 10.18 -2.42
N ILE A 223 -8.12 9.59 -1.91
CA ILE A 223 -8.31 8.13 -1.90
C ILE A 223 -8.32 7.58 -3.34
N GLU A 224 -9.06 8.20 -4.26
CA GLU A 224 -9.11 7.78 -5.66
C GLU A 224 -7.73 7.83 -6.32
N MET A 225 -6.92 8.86 -6.05
CA MET A 225 -5.59 9.04 -6.62
C MET A 225 -4.56 8.06 -6.04
N ILE A 226 -4.60 7.81 -4.73
CA ILE A 226 -3.78 6.78 -4.08
C ILE A 226 -4.14 5.41 -4.64
N SER A 227 -5.44 5.13 -4.78
CA SER A 227 -5.95 3.84 -5.27
C SER A 227 -5.40 3.45 -6.63
N ILE A 228 -5.52 4.34 -7.63
CA ILE A 228 -5.00 4.08 -8.97
C ILE A 228 -3.47 3.93 -8.97
N GLY A 229 -2.76 4.75 -8.16
CA GLY A 229 -1.31 4.67 -8.03
C GLY A 229 -0.85 3.34 -7.44
N THR A 230 -1.42 2.92 -6.31
CA THR A 230 -1.08 1.65 -5.65
C THR A 230 -1.41 0.44 -6.52
N LEU A 231 -2.59 0.41 -7.16
CA LEU A 231 -2.97 -0.67 -8.08
C LEU A 231 -2.03 -0.76 -9.29
N LEU A 232 -1.63 0.39 -9.85
CA LEU A 232 -0.66 0.42 -10.94
C LEU A 232 0.71 -0.11 -10.49
N VAL A 233 1.19 0.31 -9.32
CA VAL A 233 2.46 -0.20 -8.75
C VAL A 233 2.39 -1.71 -8.56
N PHE A 234 1.32 -2.24 -7.97
CA PHE A 234 1.19 -3.69 -7.76
C PHE A 234 1.05 -4.46 -9.07
N TYR A 235 0.36 -3.91 -10.05
CA TYR A 235 0.33 -4.45 -11.42
C TYR A 235 1.74 -4.52 -12.01
N LEU A 236 2.54 -3.44 -11.92
CA LEU A 236 3.90 -3.40 -12.46
C LEU A 236 4.83 -4.37 -11.72
N VAL A 237 4.74 -4.45 -10.38
CA VAL A 237 5.53 -5.37 -9.56
C VAL A 237 5.23 -6.83 -9.94
N ALA A 238 3.96 -7.19 -10.13
CA ALA A 238 3.58 -8.55 -10.52
C ALA A 238 4.08 -8.92 -11.93
N ASN A 239 4.00 -7.98 -12.89
CA ASN A 239 4.57 -8.16 -14.23
C ASN A 239 6.10 -8.31 -14.18
N ALA A 240 6.78 -7.43 -13.43
CA ALA A 240 8.23 -7.46 -13.27
C ALA A 240 8.71 -8.77 -12.61
N LEU A 241 7.95 -9.31 -11.65
CA LEU A 241 8.26 -10.57 -10.99
C LEU A 241 8.24 -11.76 -11.96
N ILE A 242 7.21 -11.85 -12.81
CA ILE A 242 7.13 -12.88 -13.86
C ILE A 242 8.27 -12.70 -14.86
N TYR A 243 8.48 -11.49 -15.35
CA TYR A 243 9.56 -11.20 -16.30
C TYR A 243 10.94 -11.58 -15.73
N ARG A 244 11.24 -11.15 -14.51
CA ARG A 244 12.52 -11.47 -13.84
C ARG A 244 12.71 -12.97 -13.66
N ARG A 245 11.67 -13.69 -13.24
CA ARG A 245 11.77 -15.13 -12.96
C ARG A 245 11.96 -15.97 -14.23
N TYR A 246 11.20 -15.69 -15.28
CA TYR A 246 11.18 -16.52 -16.47
C TYR A 246 12.18 -16.07 -17.54
N VAL A 247 12.42 -14.76 -17.70
CA VAL A 247 13.35 -14.23 -18.71
C VAL A 247 14.75 -14.10 -18.14
N ILE A 248 14.92 -13.35 -17.05
CA ILE A 248 16.26 -12.99 -16.55
C ILE A 248 16.94 -14.18 -15.86
N ILE A 249 16.26 -14.83 -14.90
CA ILE A 249 16.85 -15.90 -14.09
C ILE A 249 17.00 -17.20 -14.91
N THR A 250 15.97 -17.56 -15.66
CA THR A 250 15.97 -18.82 -16.44
C THR A 250 16.60 -18.65 -17.83
N ASN A 251 16.93 -17.41 -18.23
CA ASN A 251 17.48 -17.07 -19.53
C ASN A 251 16.61 -17.54 -20.73
N ASN A 252 15.29 -17.55 -20.56
CA ASN A 252 14.36 -17.88 -21.66
C ASN A 252 14.19 -16.67 -22.61
N PRO A 253 13.81 -16.90 -23.89
CA PRO A 253 13.54 -15.81 -24.81
C PRO A 253 12.40 -14.90 -24.29
N PRO A 254 12.57 -13.56 -24.33
CA PRO A 254 11.61 -12.62 -23.73
C PRO A 254 10.23 -12.65 -24.40
N PHE A 255 10.18 -12.97 -25.70
CA PHE A 255 8.96 -12.89 -26.51
C PHE A 255 7.79 -13.72 -25.94
N GLN A 256 8.05 -14.96 -25.51
CA GLN A 256 7.00 -15.84 -24.97
C GLN A 256 6.40 -15.30 -23.67
N THR A 257 7.25 -14.76 -22.79
CA THR A 257 6.82 -14.17 -21.52
C THR A 257 6.07 -12.86 -21.74
N LEU A 258 6.54 -12.01 -22.66
CA LEU A 258 5.85 -10.77 -23.02
C LEU A 258 4.48 -11.04 -23.66
N LEU A 259 4.38 -12.03 -24.55
CA LEU A 259 3.11 -12.45 -25.15
C LEU A 259 2.14 -12.96 -24.08
N PHE A 260 2.61 -13.78 -23.14
CA PHE A 260 1.82 -14.24 -22.00
C PHE A 260 1.28 -13.07 -21.16
N LEU A 261 2.14 -12.12 -20.78
CA LEU A 261 1.73 -10.95 -19.99
C LEU A 261 0.72 -10.09 -20.75
N PHE A 262 0.92 -9.88 -22.05
CA PHE A 262 -0.03 -9.14 -22.88
C PHE A 262 -1.39 -9.82 -22.98
N LEU A 263 -1.43 -11.14 -23.23
CA LEU A 263 -2.66 -11.92 -23.30
C LEU A 263 -3.39 -11.95 -21.95
N LEU A 264 -2.65 -12.05 -20.83
CA LEU A 264 -3.21 -12.02 -19.49
C LEU A 264 -3.85 -10.65 -19.18
N THR A 265 -3.17 -9.55 -19.49
CA THR A 265 -3.74 -8.21 -19.29
C THR A 265 -4.93 -7.97 -20.21
N SER A 266 -4.86 -8.38 -21.48
CA SER A 266 -5.97 -8.25 -22.44
C SER A 266 -7.21 -9.02 -21.99
N SER A 267 -7.05 -10.26 -21.53
CA SER A 267 -8.15 -11.09 -21.01
C SER A 267 -8.73 -10.53 -19.70
N ALA A 268 -7.90 -9.97 -18.82
CA ALA A 268 -8.37 -9.27 -17.61
C ALA A 268 -9.19 -8.00 -17.92
N ILE A 269 -8.76 -7.21 -18.91
CA ILE A 269 -9.53 -6.05 -19.40
C ILE A 269 -10.87 -6.51 -20.00
N GLY A 270 -10.86 -7.56 -20.83
CA GLY A 270 -12.07 -8.13 -21.42
C GLY A 270 -13.06 -8.65 -20.36
N PHE A 271 -12.56 -9.33 -19.33
CA PHE A 271 -13.35 -9.78 -18.17
C PHE A 271 -14.00 -8.60 -17.47
N SER A 272 -13.21 -7.56 -17.18
CA SER A 272 -13.72 -6.40 -16.46
C SER A 272 -14.73 -5.57 -17.26
N MET A 273 -14.50 -5.39 -18.56
CA MET A 273 -15.48 -4.71 -19.42
C MET A 273 -16.79 -5.51 -19.47
N SER A 274 -16.72 -6.84 -19.55
CA SER A 274 -17.89 -7.70 -19.48
C SER A 274 -18.66 -7.56 -18.16
N TRP A 275 -17.94 -7.40 -17.04
CA TRP A 275 -18.53 -7.10 -15.73
C TRP A 275 -19.27 -5.76 -15.73
N LYS A 276 -18.65 -4.71 -16.29
CA LYS A 276 -19.21 -3.35 -16.34
C LYS A 276 -20.45 -3.24 -17.23
N PHE A 277 -20.45 -3.90 -18.39
CA PHE A 277 -21.57 -3.90 -19.35
C PHE A 277 -22.69 -4.90 -19.01
N ASN A 278 -22.64 -5.51 -17.82
CA ASN A 278 -23.64 -6.48 -17.36
C ASN A 278 -23.83 -7.69 -18.31
N GLN A 279 -22.84 -7.99 -19.16
CA GLN A 279 -22.86 -9.14 -20.07
C GLN A 279 -22.43 -10.42 -19.33
N GLN A 280 -23.24 -10.79 -18.35
CA GLN A 280 -22.86 -11.76 -17.32
C GLN A 280 -22.94 -13.22 -17.77
N ARG A 281 -23.75 -13.54 -18.80
CA ARG A 281 -24.01 -14.93 -19.21
C ARG A 281 -22.87 -15.60 -19.97
N TRP A 282 -22.16 -14.87 -20.83
CA TRP A 282 -21.12 -15.42 -21.69
C TRP A 282 -19.76 -14.75 -21.50
N GLY A 283 -19.71 -13.44 -21.25
CA GLY A 283 -18.44 -12.72 -21.11
C GLY A 283 -17.60 -13.21 -19.93
N LEU A 284 -18.21 -13.37 -18.75
CA LEU A 284 -17.50 -13.83 -17.55
C LEU A 284 -16.83 -15.19 -17.72
N PRO A 285 -17.55 -16.26 -18.09
CA PRO A 285 -16.95 -17.58 -18.22
C PRO A 285 -15.93 -17.62 -19.36
N LEU A 286 -16.14 -16.91 -20.47
CA LEU A 286 -15.20 -16.88 -21.59
C LEU A 286 -13.87 -16.24 -21.20
N PHE A 287 -13.88 -15.04 -20.62
CA PHE A 287 -12.65 -14.37 -20.23
C PHE A 287 -11.99 -15.02 -19.00
N GLY A 288 -12.77 -15.56 -18.07
CA GLY A 288 -12.26 -16.33 -16.93
C GLY A 288 -11.62 -17.67 -17.34
N MET A 289 -12.20 -18.37 -18.32
CA MET A 289 -11.55 -19.56 -18.88
C MET A 289 -10.30 -19.18 -19.67
N SER A 290 -10.35 -18.09 -20.45
CA SER A 290 -9.20 -17.58 -21.22
C SER A 290 -8.00 -17.25 -20.34
N THR A 291 -8.21 -16.63 -19.17
CA THR A 291 -7.11 -16.35 -18.21
C THR A 291 -6.51 -17.65 -17.66
N VAL A 292 -7.35 -18.59 -17.24
CA VAL A 292 -6.90 -19.90 -16.72
C VAL A 292 -6.15 -20.68 -17.80
N THR A 293 -6.64 -20.72 -19.03
CA THR A 293 -5.97 -21.40 -20.14
C THR A 293 -4.64 -20.74 -20.50
N THR A 294 -4.56 -19.41 -20.46
CA THR A 294 -3.33 -18.65 -20.75
C THR A 294 -2.26 -18.95 -19.70
N ILE A 295 -2.65 -19.03 -18.42
CA ILE A 295 -1.74 -19.40 -17.31
C ILE A 295 -1.29 -20.85 -17.42
N ALA A 296 -2.22 -21.79 -17.67
CA ALA A 296 -1.90 -23.20 -17.81
C ALA A 296 -0.99 -23.47 -19.02
N PHE A 297 -1.26 -22.80 -20.15
CA PHE A 297 -0.44 -22.89 -21.35
C PHE A 297 0.98 -22.38 -21.10
N PHE A 298 1.13 -21.22 -20.45
CA PHE A 298 2.44 -20.66 -20.12
C PHE A 298 3.24 -21.55 -19.17
N ASN A 299 2.59 -22.14 -18.17
CA ASN A 299 3.23 -23.09 -17.24
C ASN A 299 3.71 -24.37 -17.95
N TYR A 300 3.04 -24.78 -19.02
CA TYR A 300 3.46 -25.91 -19.84
C TYR A 300 4.59 -25.55 -20.83
N THR A 301 4.54 -24.36 -21.44
CA THR A 301 5.49 -23.97 -22.51
C THR A 301 6.82 -23.46 -21.98
N VAL A 302 6.83 -22.79 -20.82
CA VAL A 302 8.03 -22.12 -20.32
C VAL A 302 8.57 -22.89 -19.11
N PRO A 303 9.65 -23.68 -19.27
CA PRO A 303 10.26 -24.38 -18.15
C PRO A 303 10.85 -23.37 -17.16
N CYS A 304 10.63 -23.59 -15.86
CA CYS A 304 11.26 -22.82 -14.78
C CYS A 304 12.48 -23.59 -14.27
N LEU A 305 13.67 -23.28 -14.79
CA LEU A 305 14.90 -23.97 -14.45
C LEU A 305 15.64 -23.26 -13.30
N SER A 306 15.12 -23.38 -12.07
CA SER A 306 15.89 -23.28 -10.81
C SER A 306 14.98 -23.20 -9.59
N HIS A 307 15.31 -23.98 -8.56
CA HIS A 307 14.88 -23.72 -7.19
C HIS A 307 15.82 -22.65 -6.60
N PRO A 308 15.34 -21.46 -6.24
CA PRO A 308 16.16 -20.48 -5.54
C PRO A 308 16.64 -21.07 -4.20
N THR A 309 17.85 -20.70 -3.79
CA THR A 309 18.45 -21.12 -2.50
C THR A 309 17.80 -20.47 -1.27
N GLY A 310 16.70 -19.71 -1.45
CA GLY A 310 15.97 -18.98 -0.41
C GLY A 310 14.46 -19.06 -0.55
N TRP A 311 13.74 -18.27 0.27
CA TRP A 311 12.26 -18.25 0.28
C TRP A 311 11.71 -17.98 -1.12
N SER A 312 10.94 -18.92 -1.63
CA SER A 312 10.34 -18.86 -2.96
C SER A 312 8.85 -19.02 -2.83
N MET A 313 8.11 -18.07 -3.40
CA MET A 313 6.65 -18.16 -3.40
C MET A 313 6.21 -19.46 -4.09
N PRO A 314 5.42 -20.32 -3.42
CA PRO A 314 4.93 -21.56 -4.00
C PRO A 314 3.93 -21.26 -5.13
N PHE A 315 3.77 -22.20 -6.06
CA PHE A 315 2.79 -22.15 -7.16
C PHE A 315 2.99 -21.04 -8.20
N MET A 316 4.17 -20.41 -8.30
CA MET A 316 4.44 -19.52 -9.43
C MET A 316 4.20 -20.25 -10.76
N PRO A 317 3.56 -19.61 -11.76
CA PRO A 317 3.22 -18.18 -11.87
C PRO A 317 1.83 -17.79 -11.34
N TRP A 318 1.04 -18.71 -10.79
CA TRP A 318 -0.38 -18.50 -10.46
C TRP A 318 -0.64 -17.28 -9.56
N PRO A 319 0.07 -17.06 -8.43
CA PRO A 319 -0.25 -15.93 -7.57
C PRO A 319 0.07 -14.58 -8.21
N ALA A 320 1.15 -14.49 -8.98
CA ALA A 320 1.50 -13.27 -9.71
C ALA A 320 0.48 -12.99 -10.82
N ALA A 321 0.04 -14.02 -11.56
CA ALA A 321 -0.98 -13.87 -12.59
C ALA A 321 -2.35 -13.48 -12.00
N LEU A 322 -2.74 -14.05 -10.86
CA LEU A 322 -3.94 -13.64 -10.12
C LEU A 322 -3.84 -12.19 -9.66
N SER A 323 -2.67 -11.76 -9.16
CA SER A 323 -2.43 -10.36 -8.79
C SER A 323 -2.59 -9.42 -9.99
N ILE A 324 -2.04 -9.76 -11.16
CA ILE A 324 -2.23 -8.97 -12.39
C ILE A 324 -3.71 -8.85 -12.73
N PHE A 325 -4.43 -9.97 -12.74
CA PHE A 325 -5.85 -10.00 -13.05
C PHE A 325 -6.68 -9.15 -12.08
N LEU A 326 -6.45 -9.29 -10.78
CA LEU A 326 -7.17 -8.54 -9.74
C LEU A 326 -6.85 -7.04 -9.80
N ASN A 327 -5.59 -6.66 -10.00
CA ASN A 327 -5.23 -5.24 -10.13
C ASN A 327 -5.90 -4.59 -11.36
N VAL A 328 -5.90 -5.27 -12.51
CA VAL A 328 -6.61 -4.79 -13.71
C VAL A 328 -8.11 -4.69 -13.46
N PHE A 329 -8.71 -5.70 -12.82
CA PHE A 329 -10.13 -5.69 -12.47
C PHE A 329 -10.49 -4.57 -11.50
N LEU A 330 -9.65 -4.27 -10.50
CA LEU A 330 -9.91 -3.18 -9.56
C LEU A 330 -9.70 -1.82 -10.22
N MET A 331 -8.68 -1.65 -11.06
CA MET A 331 -8.42 -0.39 -11.76
C MET A 331 -9.61 0.06 -12.63
N THR A 332 -10.29 -0.86 -13.30
CA THR A 332 -11.44 -0.57 -14.17
C THR A 332 -12.73 -0.25 -13.40
N THR A 333 -12.80 -0.58 -12.09
CA THR A 333 -13.88 -0.15 -11.19
C THR A 333 -13.75 1.30 -10.75
N LEU A 334 -12.56 1.90 -10.90
CA LEU A 334 -12.31 3.30 -10.55
C LEU A 334 -13.03 4.26 -11.51
N LYS A 335 -13.29 5.48 -11.03
CA LYS A 335 -13.95 6.52 -11.80
C LYS A 335 -13.03 7.06 -12.90
N ARG A 336 -13.62 7.49 -14.02
CA ARG A 336 -12.87 8.08 -15.15
C ARG A 336 -12.06 9.31 -14.73
N PHE A 337 -12.63 10.17 -13.88
CA PHE A 337 -11.95 11.36 -13.38
C PHE A 337 -10.67 11.04 -12.60
N SER A 338 -10.59 9.87 -11.96
CA SER A 338 -9.39 9.43 -11.24
C SER A 338 -8.23 9.17 -12.21
N PHE A 339 -8.50 8.60 -13.40
CA PHE A 339 -7.50 8.40 -14.45
C PHE A 339 -6.98 9.72 -15.03
N GLU A 340 -7.85 10.69 -15.27
CA GLU A 340 -7.46 12.00 -15.81
C GLU A 340 -6.53 12.74 -14.83
N ARG A 341 -6.90 12.78 -13.55
CA ARG A 341 -6.09 13.38 -12.48
C ARG A 341 -4.75 12.69 -12.32
N PHE A 342 -4.75 11.35 -12.31
CA PHE A 342 -3.53 10.56 -12.21
C PHE A 342 -2.59 10.77 -13.41
N ALA A 343 -3.13 10.89 -14.62
CA ALA A 343 -2.35 11.17 -15.82
C ALA A 343 -1.68 12.54 -15.75
N ILE A 344 -2.39 13.57 -15.28
CA ILE A 344 -1.83 14.92 -15.08
C ILE A 344 -0.68 14.88 -14.07
N TRP A 345 -0.89 14.25 -12.91
CA TRP A 345 0.14 14.12 -11.88
C TRP A 345 1.34 13.31 -12.35
N SER A 346 1.10 12.20 -13.06
CA SER A 346 2.16 11.37 -13.64
C SER A 346 2.98 12.13 -14.68
N CYS A 347 2.33 12.96 -15.50
CA CYS A 347 3.00 13.83 -16.46
C CYS A 347 3.91 14.83 -15.73
N PHE A 348 3.41 15.48 -14.67
CA PHE A 348 4.20 16.42 -13.87
C PHE A 348 5.43 15.75 -13.23
N ILE A 349 5.27 14.57 -12.62
CA ILE A 349 6.38 13.82 -12.01
C ILE A 349 7.38 13.36 -13.08
N THR A 350 6.90 12.89 -14.23
CA THR A 350 7.77 12.46 -15.33
C THR A 350 8.56 13.63 -15.90
N MET A 351 7.93 14.80 -16.04
CA MET A 351 8.60 16.02 -16.48
C MET A 351 9.69 16.43 -15.48
N PHE A 352 9.40 16.39 -14.18
CA PHE A 352 10.41 16.62 -13.14
C PHE A 352 11.58 15.62 -13.23
N TYR A 353 11.28 14.33 -13.41
CA TYR A 353 12.28 13.28 -13.57
C TYR A 353 13.18 13.51 -14.80
N LEU A 354 12.60 13.87 -15.95
CA LEU A 354 13.36 14.12 -17.18
C LEU A 354 14.23 15.37 -17.08
N LEU A 355 13.71 16.45 -16.49
CA LEU A 355 14.43 17.72 -16.38
C LEU A 355 15.52 17.69 -15.30
N TYR A 356 15.21 17.11 -14.14
CA TYR A 356 16.11 17.08 -13.00
C TYR A 356 16.83 15.73 -12.88
N GLY A 357 16.09 14.64 -12.69
CA GLY A 357 16.62 13.33 -12.32
C GLY A 357 17.57 12.72 -13.35
N VAL A 358 17.23 12.78 -14.64
CA VAL A 358 18.11 12.28 -15.71
C VAL A 358 19.39 13.12 -15.78
N HIS A 359 19.27 14.44 -15.72
CA HIS A 359 20.40 15.34 -15.85
C HIS A 359 21.34 15.30 -14.64
N SER A 360 20.80 15.16 -13.43
CA SER A 360 21.58 15.03 -12.19
C SER A 360 22.32 13.70 -12.11
N THR A 361 21.70 12.61 -12.56
CA THR A 361 22.30 11.27 -12.58
C THR A 361 23.41 11.20 -13.63
N TYR A 362 23.16 11.71 -14.84
CA TYR A 362 24.16 11.74 -15.90
C TYR A 362 25.39 12.58 -15.49
N LYS A 363 25.18 13.77 -14.90
CA LYS A 363 26.28 14.58 -14.33
C LYS A 363 27.05 13.91 -13.19
N ALA A 364 26.42 12.98 -12.48
CA ALA A 364 27.08 12.21 -11.43
C ALA A 364 28.03 11.18 -12.04
N GLU A 365 27.54 10.43 -13.02
CA GLU A 365 28.29 9.41 -13.75
C GLU A 365 29.46 10.01 -14.54
N GLU A 366 29.28 11.20 -15.13
CA GLU A 366 30.38 11.94 -15.77
C GLU A 366 31.48 12.33 -14.77
N ARG A 367 31.13 12.75 -13.55
CA ARG A 367 32.12 13.09 -12.51
C ARG A 367 32.85 11.87 -11.96
N GLU A 368 32.15 10.75 -11.79
CA GLU A 368 32.77 9.49 -11.39
C GLU A 368 33.71 8.95 -12.47
N SER A 369 33.32 9.08 -13.75
CA SER A 369 34.14 8.68 -14.90
C SER A 369 35.32 9.61 -15.16
N ALA A 370 35.21 10.89 -14.81
CA ALA A 370 36.24 11.90 -15.00
C ALA A 370 37.36 11.87 -13.95
N GLY A 371 37.26 11.04 -12.89
CA GLY A 371 38.32 10.85 -11.90
C GLY A 371 38.71 12.14 -11.19
N ASP A 372 37.77 12.78 -10.48
CA ASP A 372 38.10 13.89 -9.58
C ASP A 372 38.99 13.38 -8.41
N ASP A 373 40.31 13.45 -8.63
CA ASP A 373 41.40 13.42 -7.65
C ASP A 373 41.35 14.67 -6.73
N GLU A 374 40.22 14.93 -6.08
CA GLU A 374 40.17 15.72 -4.85
C GLU A 374 39.63 14.85 -3.73
N VAL A 375 40.55 14.08 -3.14
CA VAL A 375 40.43 13.54 -1.80
C VAL A 375 40.15 14.71 -0.86
N ASN A 376 38.87 14.96 -0.59
CA ASN A 376 38.47 15.75 0.56
C ASN A 376 38.50 14.79 1.75
N PRO A 377 39.48 14.87 2.68
CA PRO A 377 39.67 13.86 3.73
C PRO A 377 38.50 13.79 4.72
N SER A 378 37.57 14.75 4.64
CA SER A 378 36.39 14.84 5.49
C SER A 378 35.23 13.97 5.02
N SER A 379 35.08 13.66 3.73
CA SER A 379 33.99 12.83 3.21
C SER A 379 34.29 11.33 3.28
N ALA A 380 35.52 10.92 2.97
CA ALA A 380 35.94 9.51 3.03
C ALA A 380 35.92 8.98 4.47
N VAL A 381 36.36 9.77 5.46
CA VAL A 381 36.29 9.37 6.88
C VAL A 381 34.85 9.29 7.39
N GLN A 382 33.93 10.07 6.80
CA GLN A 382 32.51 10.05 7.17
C GLN A 382 31.76 8.88 6.51
N GLN A 383 32.14 8.50 5.29
CA GLN A 383 31.60 7.34 4.57
C GLN A 383 32.09 6.02 5.21
N THR A 384 33.39 5.93 5.55
CA THR A 384 33.93 4.74 6.23
C THR A 384 33.45 4.60 7.68
N LYS A 385 33.20 5.70 8.41
CA LYS A 385 32.58 5.61 9.75
C LYS A 385 31.10 5.24 9.71
N LEU A 386 30.38 5.58 8.63
CA LEU A 386 28.99 5.18 8.42
C LEU A 386 28.87 3.70 8.03
N ASP A 387 29.77 3.19 7.20
CA ASP A 387 29.76 1.77 6.82
C ASP A 387 30.16 0.83 7.98
N ILE A 388 31.00 1.28 8.91
CA ILE A 388 31.38 0.49 10.10
C ILE A 388 30.30 0.50 11.19
N GLN A 389 29.38 1.46 11.20
CA GLN A 389 28.25 1.50 12.16
C GLN A 389 26.99 0.76 11.67
N VAL A 390 27.00 0.23 10.44
CA VAL A 390 25.88 -0.52 9.84
C VAL A 390 26.20 -2.02 9.65
N LEU A 391 27.33 -2.48 10.18
CA LEU A 391 27.58 -3.90 10.52
C LEU A 391 27.21 -4.14 11.98
#